data_AF-A0A7C6EUE6-F1
#
_entry.id   AF-A0A7C6EUE6-F1
#
_cell.length_a   1.000
_cell.length_b   1.000
_cell.length_c   1.000
_cell.angle_alpha   90.00
_cell.angle_beta   90.00
_cell.angle_gamma   90.00
#
_symmetry.space_group_name_H-M   'P 1'
#
loop_
_entity.id
_entity.type
_entity.pdbx_description
1 polymer ?
#
loop_
_entity_poly.entity_id
_entity_poly.type
_entity_poly.pdbx_seq_one_letter_code
_entity_poly.pdbx_strand_id
1 'polypeptide(L)'
;VDNEFDVLFVYRNVLYMVECKTAGNKSKNIFLESLYKVAALRQYFMLTVKAVLCVLFDVTPLNKERARLTGIEVIDRADFKAQKSQERWKEILNIR
;
A
#
# COMPACT_ATOMS: atom_id res chain seq x y z
N VAL A 1 10.52 19.85 0.16
CA VAL A 1 9.49 19.50 -0.84
C VAL A 1 8.36 18.86 -0.09
N ASP A 2 7.15 19.34 -0.29
CA ASP A 2 5.98 18.85 0.43
C ASP A 2 5.62 17.44 -0.04
N ASN A 3 5.30 16.56 0.91
CA ASN A 3 4.82 15.22 0.60
C ASN A 3 3.30 15.25 0.48
N GLU A 4 2.79 14.70 -0.62
CA GLU A 4 1.36 14.47 -0.81
C GLU A 4 1.01 13.05 -0.36
N PHE A 5 -0.10 12.91 0.34
CA PHE A 5 -0.66 11.63 0.76
C PHE A 5 -2.03 11.45 0.12
N ASP A 6 -2.24 10.36 -0.61
CA ASP A 6 -3.51 10.12 -1.30
C ASP A 6 -4.67 9.94 -0.30
N VAL A 7 -4.46 9.10 0.73
CA VAL A 7 -5.40 8.96 1.86
C VAL A 7 -4.64 8.75 3.17
N LEU A 8 -5.03 9.50 4.20
CA LEU A 8 -4.64 9.29 5.59
C LEU A 8 -5.88 9.14 6.45
N PHE A 9 -5.91 8.15 7.33
CA PHE A 9 -6.98 8.01 8.32
C PHE A 9 -6.50 7.30 9.58
N VAL A 10 -7.21 7.51 10.68
CA VAL A 10 -6.96 6.79 11.94
C VAL A 10 -8.10 5.83 12.19
N TYR A 11 -7.76 4.58 12.49
CA TYR A 11 -8.72 3.58 12.94
C TYR A 11 -8.10 2.80 14.10
N ARG A 12 -8.85 2.65 15.21
CA ARG A 12 -8.38 2.01 16.44
C ARG A 12 -7.00 2.51 16.90
N ASN A 13 -6.81 3.83 16.88
CA ASN A 13 -5.57 4.52 17.27
C ASN A 13 -4.32 4.14 16.45
N VAL A 14 -4.50 3.57 15.26
CA VAL A 14 -3.42 3.32 14.29
C VAL A 14 -3.59 4.28 13.12
N LEU A 15 -2.52 4.96 12.73
CA LEU A 15 -2.50 5.79 11.53
C LEU A 15 -2.30 4.90 10.30
N TYR A 16 -3.21 5.01 9.35
CA TYR A 16 -3.15 4.31 8.07
C TYR A 16 -2.76 5.28 6.98
N MET A 17 -1.72 4.92 6.24
CA MET A 17 -1.21 5.67 5.10
C MET A 17 -1.44 4.87 3.83
N VAL A 18 -2.27 5.39 2.94
CA VAL A 18 -2.61 4.72 1.68
C VAL A 18 -2.02 5.50 0.52
N GLU A 19 -1.21 4.82 -0.29
CA GLU A 19 -0.71 5.33 -1.57
C GLU A 19 -1.42 4.56 -2.70
N CYS A 20 -1.84 5.27 -3.72
CA CYS A 20 -2.59 4.78 -4.86
C CYS A 20 -1.79 4.97 -6.16
N LYS A 21 -1.71 3.93 -6.99
CA LYS A 21 -1.14 4.02 -8.35
C LYS A 21 -2.04 3.39 -9.39
N THR A 22 -2.45 4.19 -10.36
CA THR A 22 -3.30 3.76 -11.48
C THR A 22 -2.49 3.30 -12.69
N ALA A 23 -1.31 3.89 -12.92
CA ALA A 23 -0.47 3.60 -14.08
C ALA A 23 0.58 2.51 -13.77
N GLY A 24 0.49 1.39 -14.48
CA GLY A 24 1.56 0.38 -14.57
C GLY A 24 2.37 0.60 -15.84
N ASN A 25 3.29 1.56 -15.86
CA ASN A 25 4.15 1.76 -17.03
C ASN A 25 5.14 0.59 -17.12
N LYS A 26 5.15 -0.13 -18.25
CA LYS A 26 6.06 -1.27 -18.48
C LYS A 26 7.55 -0.91 -18.42
N SER A 27 7.89 0.38 -18.57
CA SER A 27 9.26 0.89 -18.64
C SER A 27 9.81 1.43 -17.32
N LYS A 28 8.98 1.65 -16.29
CA LYS A 28 9.41 2.12 -14.97
C LYS A 28 8.86 1.20 -13.90
N ASN A 29 9.70 0.85 -12.92
CA ASN A 29 9.27 0.02 -11.81
C ASN A 29 8.49 0.85 -10.77
N ILE A 30 7.37 1.44 -11.21
CA ILE A 30 6.50 2.32 -10.43
C ILE A 30 6.12 1.67 -9.11
N PHE A 31 5.92 0.35 -9.12
CA PHE A 31 5.67 -0.40 -7.89
C PHE A 31 6.81 -0.25 -6.88
N LEU A 32 8.06 -0.54 -7.27
CA LEU A 32 9.20 -0.43 -6.36
C LEU A 32 9.46 1.02 -5.94
N GLU A 33 9.37 1.97 -6.87
CA GLU A 33 9.52 3.39 -6.55
C GLU A 33 8.49 3.82 -5.49
N SER A 34 7.22 3.43 -5.68
CA SER A 34 6.15 3.72 -4.72
C SER A 34 6.36 2.98 -3.41
N LEU A 35 6.78 1.71 -3.44
CA LEU A 35 7.05 0.90 -2.26
C LEU A 35 8.14 1.55 -1.39
N TYR A 36 9.27 1.94 -2.00
CA TYR A 36 10.36 2.56 -1.26
C TYR A 36 10.03 3.98 -0.80
N LYS A 37 9.26 4.76 -1.59
CA LYS A 37 8.72 6.05 -1.15
C LYS A 37 7.85 5.89 0.09
N VAL A 38 6.90 4.96 0.06
CA VAL A 38 6.01 4.66 1.21
C VAL A 38 6.81 4.17 2.42
N ALA A 39 7.81 3.32 2.22
CA ALA A 39 8.68 2.85 3.28
C ALA A 39 9.46 4.00 3.94
N ALA A 40 9.98 4.93 3.15
CA ALA A 40 10.65 6.13 3.66
C ALA A 40 9.67 7.06 4.38
N LEU A 41 8.48 7.29 3.81
CA LEU A 41 7.47 8.16 4.42
C LEU A 41 6.98 7.63 5.77
N ARG A 42 6.88 6.31 5.92
CA ARG A 42 6.50 5.67 7.19
C ARG A 42 7.45 6.03 8.33
N GLN A 43 8.73 6.26 8.05
CA GLN A 43 9.73 6.60 9.07
C GLN A 43 9.45 7.95 9.77
N TYR A 44 8.72 8.87 9.10
CA TYR A 44 8.37 10.16 9.70
C TYR A 44 7.27 10.07 10.77
N PHE A 45 6.50 8.98 10.82
CA PHE A 45 5.33 8.83 11.68
C PHE A 45 5.54 7.88 12.87
N MET A 46 6.80 7.62 13.23
CA MET A 46 7.19 6.74 14.34
C MET A 46 6.61 5.31 14.19
N LEU A 47 6.39 4.58 15.29
CA LEU A 47 6.16 3.12 15.26
C LEU A 47 4.74 2.69 14.86
N THR A 48 3.75 3.60 14.88
CA THR A 48 2.32 3.28 14.80
C THR A 48 1.67 3.63 13.46
N VAL A 49 2.40 3.48 12.34
CA VAL A 49 1.83 3.58 10.99
C VAL A 49 1.72 2.22 10.31
N LYS A 50 0.51 1.95 9.78
CA LYS A 50 0.28 0.90 8.79
C LYS A 50 0.20 1.53 7.40
N ALA A 51 1.06 1.08 6.51
CA ALA A 51 1.10 1.56 5.14
C ALA A 51 0.44 0.55 4.20
N VAL A 52 -0.35 1.06 3.25
CA VAL A 52 -1.07 0.26 2.24
C VAL A 52 -0.76 0.84 0.86
N LEU A 53 -0.33 0.01 -0.07
CA LEU A 53 -0.12 0.38 -1.47
C LEU A 53 -1.21 -0.25 -2.34
N CYS A 54 -2.10 0.60 -2.86
CA CYS A 54 -3.19 0.23 -3.74
C CYS A 54 -2.78 0.42 -5.20
N VAL A 55 -2.81 -0.64 -6.01
CA VAL A 55 -2.39 -0.55 -7.42
C VAL A 55 -3.42 -1.17 -8.37
N LEU A 56 -3.62 -0.54 -9.53
CA LEU A 56 -4.53 -1.04 -10.58
C LEU A 56 -3.84 -1.94 -11.62
N PHE A 57 -2.66 -2.47 -11.32
CA PHE A 57 -1.88 -3.35 -12.18
C PHE A 57 -1.40 -4.59 -11.41
N ASP A 58 -0.97 -5.62 -12.15
CA ASP A 58 -0.51 -6.87 -11.56
C ASP A 58 0.86 -6.70 -10.90
N VAL A 59 1.02 -7.25 -9.70
CA VAL A 59 2.28 -7.24 -8.95
C VAL A 59 2.89 -8.62 -8.99
N THR A 60 4.16 -8.71 -9.40
CA THR A 60 4.88 -9.99 -9.46
C THR A 60 5.06 -10.59 -8.06
N PRO A 61 5.16 -11.92 -7.92
CA PRO A 61 5.40 -12.56 -6.62
C PRO A 61 6.62 -12.01 -5.89
N LEU A 62 7.71 -11.74 -6.62
CA LEU A 62 8.93 -11.13 -6.08
C LEU A 62 8.65 -9.75 -5.45
N ASN A 63 7.83 -8.93 -6.11
CA ASN A 63 7.48 -7.60 -5.61
C ASN A 63 6.49 -7.65 -4.44
N LYS A 64 5.58 -8.64 -4.41
CA LYS A 64 4.74 -8.92 -3.23
C LYS A 64 5.60 -9.31 -2.03
N GLU A 65 6.61 -10.14 -2.24
CA GLU A 65 7.54 -10.53 -1.17
C GLU A 65 8.35 -9.33 -0.65
N ARG A 66 8.81 -8.45 -1.54
CA ARG A 66 9.44 -7.19 -1.13
C ARG A 66 8.52 -6.32 -0.27
N ALA A 67 7.24 -6.20 -0.66
CA ALA A 67 6.27 -5.45 0.13
C ALA A 67 6.06 -6.06 1.52
N ARG A 68 5.94 -7.39 1.58
CA ARG A 68 5.86 -8.14 2.85
C ARG A 68 7.06 -7.87 3.76
N LEU A 69 8.28 -7.92 3.22
CA LEU A 69 9.51 -7.64 3.97
C LEU A 69 9.60 -6.20 4.49
N THR A 70 9.02 -5.24 3.77
CA THR A 70 8.91 -3.85 4.22
C THR A 70 7.75 -3.61 5.19
N GLY A 71 6.87 -4.60 5.41
CA GLY A 71 5.65 -4.45 6.20
C GLY A 71 4.64 -3.49 5.57
N ILE A 72 4.59 -3.43 4.25
CA ILE A 72 3.62 -2.62 3.49
C ILE A 72 2.58 -3.58 2.92
N GLU A 73 1.32 -3.34 3.25
CA GLU A 73 0.20 -4.12 2.72
C GLU A 73 -0.04 -3.75 1.25
N VAL A 74 -0.42 -4.71 0.43
CA VAL A 74 -0.72 -4.48 -0.98
C VAL A 74 -2.14 -4.93 -1.29
N ILE A 75 -2.87 -4.06 -1.98
CA ILE A 75 -4.14 -4.37 -2.65
C ILE A 75 -3.91 -4.12 -4.14
N ASP A 76 -3.92 -5.17 -4.94
CA ASP A 76 -3.58 -5.10 -6.36
C ASP A 76 -4.77 -5.31 -7.29
N ARG A 77 -4.50 -5.33 -8.60
CA ARG A 77 -5.51 -5.56 -9.64
C ARG A 77 -6.33 -6.83 -9.39
N ALA A 78 -5.71 -7.92 -8.93
CA ALA A 78 -6.42 -9.18 -8.71
C ALA A 78 -7.44 -9.03 -7.59
N ASP A 79 -7.09 -8.32 -6.51
CA ASP A 79 -8.00 -8.03 -5.39
C ASP A 79 -9.20 -7.17 -5.84
N PHE A 80 -8.95 -6.13 -6.65
CA PHE A 80 -10.01 -5.28 -7.17
C PHE A 80 -10.90 -6.01 -8.17
N LYS A 81 -10.34 -6.78 -9.11
CA LYS A 81 -11.11 -7.55 -10.11
C LYS A 81 -11.97 -8.63 -9.49
N ALA A 82 -11.46 -9.32 -8.48
CA ALA A 82 -12.21 -10.35 -7.77
C ALA A 82 -13.27 -9.76 -6.82
N GLN A 83 -13.42 -8.43 -6.76
CA GLN A 83 -14.26 -7.72 -5.79
C GLN A 83 -13.89 -8.03 -4.33
N LYS A 84 -12.64 -8.46 -4.08
CA LYS A 84 -12.11 -8.84 -2.78
C LYS A 84 -11.45 -7.69 -2.02
N SER A 85 -11.36 -6.50 -2.63
CA SER A 85 -10.75 -5.33 -1.98
C SER A 85 -11.38 -5.02 -0.60
N GLN A 86 -12.68 -5.23 -0.43
CA GLN A 86 -13.35 -5.07 0.87
C GLN A 86 -12.88 -6.10 1.91
N GLU A 87 -12.70 -7.36 1.51
CA GLU A 87 -12.18 -8.43 2.38
C GLU A 87 -10.74 -8.13 2.81
N ARG A 88 -9.89 -7.71 1.86
CA ARG A 88 -8.52 -7.25 2.14
C ARG A 88 -8.49 -6.09 3.13
N TRP A 89 -9.38 -5.11 2.99
CA TRP A 89 -9.50 -4.02 3.95
C TRP A 89 -9.95 -4.49 5.33
N LYS A 90 -10.89 -5.45 5.42
CA LYS A 90 -11.29 -6.04 6.70
C LYS A 90 -10.11 -6.73 7.40
N GLU A 91 -9.29 -7.45 6.65
CA GLU A 91 -8.06 -8.09 7.16
C GLU A 91 -7.05 -7.04 7.66
N ILE A 92 -6.74 -6.02 6.84
CA ILE A 92 -5.78 -4.95 7.18
C ILE A 92 -6.21 -4.17 8.43
N LEU A 93 -7.52 -3.90 8.55
CA LEU A 93 -8.14 -3.16 9.65
C LEU A 93 -8.47 -4.04 10.86
N ASN A 94 -8.31 -5.37 10.78
CA ASN A 94 -8.75 -6.32 11.80
C ASN A 94 -10.23 -6.14 12.18
N ILE A 95 -11.09 -5.94 11.18
CA ILE A 95 -12.55 -5.93 11.35
C ILE A 95 -13.04 -7.37 11.33
N ARG A 96 -13.70 -7.78 12.42
CA ARG A 96 -14.32 -9.11 12.55
C ARG A 96 -15.70 -9.11 11.91
#